data_AF-A0A7J9XXK8-F1
#
_entry.id   AF-A0A7J9XXK8-F1
#
_cell.length_a   1.000
_cell.length_b   1.000
_cell.length_c   1.000
_cell.angle_alpha   90.00
_cell.angle_beta   90.00
_cell.angle_gamma   90.00
#
_symmetry.space_group_name_H-M   'P 1'
#
loop_
_entity.id
_entity.type
_entity.pdbx_description
1 polymer ?
#
loop_
_entity_poly.entity_id
_entity_poly.type
_entity_poly.pdbx_seq_one_letter_code
_entity_poly.pdbx_strand_id
1 'polypeptide(L)'
;EREPFAFNGRFTQLRYVNLWPRPVQALPPIWVPGSNSVETWELVTQQNYCYGHLSFSGFRAAKPIVDGYWDYVAAHDGDPNPHRMAFTQILCVADTDAEAERKYYDAVKYFQRVRDPAKRFATPPGFNSAESLSGMLTRVNDPAAIEDKKRATRGEMSFWEYDEKG
;
A
#
# COMPACT_ATOMS: atom_id res chain seq x y z
N GLU A 1 -17.90 19.15 -9.75
CA GLU A 1 -18.83 20.30 -9.69
C GLU A 1 -19.86 20.13 -8.58
N ARG A 2 -20.63 21.20 -8.28
CA ARG A 2 -21.77 21.16 -7.35
C ARG A 2 -23.14 21.06 -8.05
N GLU A 3 -23.19 21.38 -9.34
CA GLU A 3 -24.37 21.25 -10.19
C GLU A 3 -24.31 19.94 -10.98
N PRO A 4 -25.44 19.43 -11.52
CA PRO A 4 -25.43 18.24 -12.35
C PRO A 4 -24.47 18.38 -13.53
N PHE A 5 -23.64 17.37 -13.76
CA PHE A 5 -22.59 17.38 -14.77
C PHE A 5 -22.56 16.09 -15.58
N ALA A 6 -21.95 16.14 -16.76
CA ALA A 6 -21.68 14.94 -17.54
C ALA A 6 -20.28 14.40 -17.17
N PHE A 7 -20.18 13.11 -16.87
CA PHE A 7 -18.91 12.42 -16.67
C PHE A 7 -18.61 11.57 -17.90
N ASN A 8 -17.68 12.00 -18.74
CA ASN A 8 -17.31 11.28 -19.97
C ASN A 8 -15.89 10.72 -19.88
N GLY A 9 -15.67 9.81 -18.92
CA GLY A 9 -14.39 9.13 -18.76
C GLY A 9 -14.20 7.99 -19.75
N ARG A 10 -12.97 7.48 -19.86
CA ARG A 10 -12.61 6.36 -20.75
C ARG A 10 -13.42 5.09 -20.51
N PHE A 11 -13.72 4.78 -19.24
CA PHE A 11 -14.39 3.54 -18.83
C PHE A 11 -15.81 3.74 -18.34
N THR A 12 -16.24 4.98 -18.16
CA THR A 12 -17.57 5.29 -17.61
C THR A 12 -18.04 6.61 -18.22
N GLN A 13 -19.20 6.55 -18.88
CA GLN A 13 -19.83 7.68 -19.56
C GLN A 13 -21.24 7.86 -19.02
N LEU A 14 -21.45 8.91 -18.23
CA LEU A 14 -22.71 9.25 -17.58
C LEU A 14 -23.11 10.65 -18.00
N ARG A 15 -24.29 10.77 -18.63
CA ARG A 15 -24.79 12.05 -19.15
C ARG A 15 -25.23 13.02 -18.06
N TYR A 16 -25.81 12.50 -16.96
CA TYR A 16 -26.37 13.30 -15.87
C TYR A 16 -25.98 12.73 -14.51
N VAL A 17 -24.84 13.19 -13.97
CA VAL A 17 -24.39 12.88 -12.61
C VAL A 17 -24.93 13.94 -11.66
N ASN A 18 -25.60 13.52 -10.58
CA ASN A 18 -26.05 14.41 -9.52
C ASN A 18 -25.60 13.87 -8.14
N LEU A 19 -25.13 14.75 -7.27
CA LEU A 19 -24.53 14.41 -5.96
C LEU A 19 -25.54 14.60 -4.81
N TRP A 20 -26.81 14.27 -5.03
CA TRP A 20 -27.86 14.43 -4.01
C TRP A 20 -28.11 13.11 -3.27
N PRO A 21 -28.22 13.11 -1.93
CA PRO A 21 -28.06 14.25 -1.02
C PRO A 21 -26.58 14.68 -0.88
N ARG A 22 -26.36 15.97 -0.62
CA ARG A 22 -25.00 16.53 -0.49
C ARG A 22 -24.43 16.21 0.90
N PRO A 23 -23.17 15.75 1.01
CA PRO A 23 -22.49 15.65 2.29
C PRO A 23 -22.39 17.04 2.96
N VAL A 24 -22.53 17.08 4.29
CA VAL A 24 -22.34 18.31 5.08
C VAL A 24 -20.86 18.68 5.19
N GLN A 25 -19.98 17.69 5.14
CA GLN A 25 -18.52 17.88 5.22
C GLN A 25 -17.96 18.56 3.97
N ALA A 26 -16.88 19.34 4.16
CA ALA A 26 -16.01 19.72 3.05
C ALA A 26 -15.35 18.47 2.42
N LEU A 27 -14.69 18.64 1.26
CA LEU A 27 -13.99 17.53 0.61
C LEU A 27 -13.00 16.91 1.60
N PRO A 28 -13.18 15.64 2.03
CA PRO A 28 -12.26 15.01 2.95
C PRO A 28 -10.92 14.74 2.27
N PRO A 29 -9.83 14.57 3.04
CA PRO A 29 -8.57 14.09 2.50
C PRO A 29 -8.77 12.78 1.73
N ILE A 30 -8.22 12.70 0.52
CA ILE A 30 -8.29 11.50 -0.32
C ILE A 30 -7.04 10.67 -0.09
N TRP A 31 -7.25 9.39 0.21
CA TRP A 31 -6.19 8.42 0.48
C TRP A 31 -6.21 7.39 -0.64
N VAL A 32 -5.08 7.24 -1.32
CA VAL A 32 -4.93 6.28 -2.42
C VAL A 32 -4.01 5.16 -1.94
N PRO A 33 -4.54 3.95 -1.73
CA PRO A 33 -3.70 2.82 -1.35
C PRO A 33 -2.82 2.41 -2.53
N GLY A 34 -1.57 2.05 -2.23
CA GLY A 34 -0.69 1.51 -3.25
C GLY A 34 0.52 0.80 -2.66
N SER A 35 1.24 0.10 -3.53
CA SER A 35 2.47 -0.59 -3.15
C SER A 35 3.68 -0.04 -3.88
N ASN A 36 3.75 -0.06 -5.21
CA ASN A 36 4.97 0.35 -5.92
C ASN A 36 4.72 0.86 -7.35
N SER A 37 3.50 1.34 -7.63
CA SER A 37 3.14 1.81 -8.96
C SER A 37 3.54 3.28 -9.10
N VAL A 38 4.38 3.58 -10.09
CA VAL A 38 4.84 4.95 -10.38
C VAL A 38 3.68 5.85 -10.78
N GLU A 39 2.68 5.32 -11.49
CA GLU A 39 1.47 6.08 -11.85
C GLU A 39 0.66 6.47 -10.61
N THR A 40 0.70 5.64 -9.55
CA THR A 40 0.05 5.99 -8.28
C THR A 40 0.82 7.12 -7.60
N TRP A 41 2.16 7.07 -7.62
CA TRP A 41 2.99 8.14 -7.07
C TRP A 41 2.79 9.46 -7.82
N GLU A 42 2.67 9.41 -9.16
CA GLU A 42 2.32 10.56 -9.98
C GLU A 42 0.97 11.16 -9.55
N LEU A 43 -0.09 10.33 -9.53
CA LEU A 43 -1.44 10.75 -9.17
C LEU A 43 -1.48 11.42 -7.80
N VAL A 44 -0.94 10.78 -6.77
CA VAL A 44 -1.00 11.30 -5.39
C VAL A 44 -0.12 12.55 -5.21
N THR A 45 0.96 12.67 -5.97
CA THR A 45 1.82 13.85 -5.94
C THR A 45 1.10 15.04 -6.59
N GLN A 46 0.60 14.86 -7.82
CA GLN A 46 -0.10 15.91 -8.57
C GLN A 46 -1.39 16.38 -7.89
N GLN A 47 -2.15 15.46 -7.30
CA GLN A 47 -3.43 15.78 -6.65
C GLN A 47 -3.29 16.14 -5.16
N ASN A 48 -2.07 16.10 -4.63
CA ASN A 48 -1.80 16.28 -3.19
C ASN A 48 -2.63 15.32 -2.31
N TYR A 49 -2.74 14.06 -2.72
CA TYR A 49 -3.41 13.01 -1.97
C TYR A 49 -2.46 12.29 -1.02
N CYS A 50 -3.02 11.65 0.00
CA CYS A 50 -2.26 10.78 0.89
C CYS A 50 -1.95 9.46 0.17
N TYR A 51 -0.68 9.10 0.09
CA TYR A 51 -0.23 7.80 -0.36
C TYR A 51 -0.31 6.78 0.78
N GLY A 52 -1.26 5.85 0.69
CA GLY A 52 -1.43 4.78 1.68
C GLY A 52 -0.59 3.55 1.32
N HIS A 53 0.64 3.48 1.81
CA HIS A 53 1.50 2.32 1.56
C HIS A 53 1.07 1.11 2.41
N LEU A 54 0.70 0.01 1.72
CA LEU A 54 0.23 -1.23 2.33
C LEU A 54 1.41 -2.16 2.73
N SER A 55 2.15 -1.78 3.77
CA SER A 55 3.35 -2.51 4.24
C SER A 55 3.05 -3.68 5.17
N PHE A 56 2.60 -4.79 4.61
CA PHE A 56 2.40 -6.04 5.36
C PHE A 56 3.62 -6.97 5.34
N SER A 57 4.71 -6.58 4.68
CA SER A 57 5.94 -7.39 4.53
C SER A 57 7.12 -6.81 5.31
N GLY A 58 6.86 -5.83 6.15
CA GLY A 58 7.83 -5.25 7.07
C GLY A 58 8.66 -4.08 6.59
N PHE A 59 9.34 -3.49 7.56
CA PHE A 59 10.22 -2.34 7.37
C PHE A 59 11.26 -2.58 6.28
N ARG A 60 11.96 -3.73 6.29
CA ARG A 60 13.01 -4.02 5.32
C ARG A 60 12.48 -4.08 3.88
N ALA A 61 11.35 -4.73 3.67
CA ALA A 61 10.73 -4.83 2.36
C ALA A 61 10.14 -3.49 1.89
N ALA A 62 9.65 -2.67 2.82
CA ALA A 62 8.98 -1.42 2.51
C ALA A 62 9.93 -0.23 2.33
N LYS A 63 11.07 -0.21 3.02
CA LYS A 63 12.07 0.87 2.94
C LYS A 63 12.43 1.27 1.50
N PRO A 64 12.88 0.37 0.60
CA PRO A 64 13.27 0.78 -0.76
C PRO A 64 12.10 1.35 -1.56
N ILE A 65 10.87 0.96 -1.24
CA ILE A 65 9.66 1.47 -1.88
C ILE A 65 9.34 2.88 -1.35
N VAL A 66 9.37 3.05 -0.03
CA VAL A 66 9.09 4.33 0.64
C VAL A 66 10.14 5.37 0.29
N ASP A 67 11.42 4.99 0.30
CA ASP A 67 12.52 5.87 -0.13
C ASP A 67 12.30 6.29 -1.60
N GLY A 68 11.99 5.34 -2.49
CA GLY A 68 11.70 5.65 -3.90
C GLY A 68 10.48 6.55 -4.11
N TYR A 69 9.46 6.44 -3.26
CA TYR A 69 8.33 7.37 -3.26
C TYR A 69 8.76 8.79 -2.88
N TRP A 70 9.57 8.94 -1.83
CA TRP A 70 10.05 10.26 -1.42
C TRP A 70 11.02 10.88 -2.42
N ASP A 71 11.87 10.07 -3.06
CA ASP A 71 12.71 10.52 -4.18
C ASP A 71 11.83 11.04 -5.34
N TYR A 72 10.74 10.32 -5.65
CA TYR A 72 9.78 10.76 -6.67
C TYR A 72 9.13 12.09 -6.29
N VAL A 73 8.63 12.23 -5.05
CA VAL A 73 8.02 13.48 -4.54
C VAL A 73 9.00 14.65 -4.67
N ALA A 74 10.25 14.47 -4.25
CA ALA A 74 11.28 15.51 -4.32
C ALA A 74 11.62 15.92 -5.76
N ALA A 75 11.58 14.98 -6.71
CA ALA A 75 11.85 15.24 -8.12
C ALA A 75 10.68 15.91 -8.87
N HIS A 76 9.47 15.93 -8.30
CA HIS A 76 8.24 16.41 -8.96
C HIS A 76 7.53 17.53 -8.17
N ASP A 77 8.32 18.39 -7.52
CA ASP A 77 7.84 19.57 -6.78
C ASP A 77 6.81 19.27 -5.67
N GLY A 78 6.84 18.04 -5.13
CA GLY A 78 5.97 17.67 -4.02
C GLY A 78 6.44 18.25 -2.68
N ASP A 79 5.49 18.61 -1.82
CA ASP A 79 5.79 19.17 -0.50
C ASP A 79 6.11 18.08 0.55
N PRO A 80 6.87 18.39 1.62
CA PRO A 80 7.11 17.49 2.74
C PRO A 80 5.91 17.48 3.73
N ASN A 81 4.68 17.45 3.22
CA ASN A 81 3.47 17.44 4.03
C ASN A 81 3.43 16.18 4.92
N PRO A 82 3.24 16.32 6.25
CA PRO A 82 3.18 15.17 7.16
C PRO A 82 2.00 14.22 6.89
N HIS A 83 1.01 14.64 6.10
CA HIS A 83 -0.13 13.83 5.68
C HIS A 83 0.01 13.22 4.28
N ARG A 84 1.13 13.47 3.59
CA ARG A 84 1.37 12.99 2.22
C ARG A 84 1.49 11.47 2.14
N MET A 85 1.88 10.81 3.22
CA MET A 85 2.04 9.36 3.25
C MET A 85 1.52 8.76 4.55
N ALA A 86 0.82 7.64 4.41
CA ALA A 86 0.42 6.78 5.51
C ALA A 86 1.07 5.40 5.32
N PHE A 87 1.57 4.83 6.41
CA PHE A 87 2.24 3.53 6.41
C PHE A 87 1.42 2.53 7.23
N THR A 88 1.03 1.43 6.61
CA THR A 88 0.23 0.39 7.28
C THR A 88 1.12 -0.56 8.04
N GLN A 89 0.82 -0.80 9.33
CA GLN A 89 1.51 -1.80 10.17
C GLN A 89 0.50 -2.65 10.93
N ILE A 90 0.87 -3.90 11.22
CA ILE A 90 0.14 -4.75 12.13
C ILE A 90 0.66 -4.46 13.54
N LEU A 91 -0.24 -4.11 14.46
CA LEU A 91 0.09 -3.81 15.85
C LEU A 91 -0.60 -4.82 16.76
N CYS A 92 0.19 -5.54 17.56
CA CYS A 92 -0.28 -6.49 18.57
C CYS A 92 -0.01 -5.89 19.95
N VAL A 93 -1.05 -5.72 20.78
CA VAL A 93 -0.92 -5.03 22.08
C VAL A 93 -1.46 -5.90 23.21
N ALA A 94 -0.65 -6.14 24.24
CA ALA A 94 -1.01 -6.87 25.44
C ALA A 94 -0.22 -6.32 26.65
N ASP A 95 -0.52 -6.80 27.86
CA ASP A 95 0.14 -6.29 29.07
C ASP A 95 1.61 -6.72 29.16
N THR A 96 1.97 -7.82 28.48
CA THR A 96 3.35 -8.33 28.35
C THR A 96 3.58 -8.95 26.98
N ASP A 97 4.85 -9.03 26.57
CA ASP A 97 5.29 -9.68 25.34
C ASP A 97 4.82 -11.14 25.23
N ALA A 98 4.97 -11.91 26.31
CA ALA A 98 4.52 -13.30 26.37
C ALA A 98 2.99 -13.42 26.18
N GLU A 99 2.24 -12.44 26.67
CA GLU A 99 0.79 -12.40 26.46
C GLU A 99 0.44 -12.01 25.01
N ALA A 100 1.18 -11.08 24.40
CA ALA A 100 1.00 -10.69 23.01
C ALA A 100 1.24 -11.88 22.07
N GLU A 101 2.34 -12.60 22.25
CA GLU A 101 2.63 -13.81 21.48
C GLU A 101 1.50 -14.84 21.62
N ARG A 102 1.09 -15.14 22.86
CA ARG A 102 0.01 -16.09 23.13
C ARG A 102 -1.33 -15.68 22.50
N LYS A 103 -1.65 -14.38 22.47
CA LYS A 103 -2.91 -13.86 21.94
C LYS A 103 -2.93 -13.78 20.41
N TYR A 104 -1.81 -13.41 19.79
CA TYR A 104 -1.80 -12.93 18.41
C TYR A 104 -1.00 -13.80 17.44
N TYR A 105 -0.12 -14.70 17.91
CA TYR A 105 0.75 -15.47 17.03
C TYR A 105 0.01 -16.23 15.94
N ASP A 106 -1.05 -16.97 16.29
CA ASP A 106 -1.83 -17.72 15.31
C ASP A 106 -2.51 -16.81 14.28
N ALA A 107 -2.97 -15.62 14.69
CA ALA A 107 -3.60 -14.66 13.79
C ALA A 107 -2.60 -14.03 12.82
N VAL A 108 -1.43 -13.62 13.31
CA VAL A 108 -0.34 -13.07 12.49
C VAL A 108 0.16 -14.12 11.49
N LYS A 109 0.43 -15.34 11.98
CA LYS A 109 0.85 -16.47 11.14
C LYS A 109 -0.20 -16.81 10.09
N TYR A 110 -1.48 -16.84 10.46
CA TYR A 110 -2.55 -17.08 9.50
C TYR A 110 -2.55 -16.01 8.39
N PHE A 111 -2.57 -14.74 8.77
CA PHE A 111 -2.59 -13.61 7.83
C PHE A 111 -1.44 -13.70 6.82
N GLN A 112 -0.20 -13.91 7.28
CA GLN A 112 0.98 -13.95 6.41
C GLN A 112 0.98 -15.14 5.44
N ARG A 113 0.28 -16.25 5.77
CA ARG A 113 0.16 -17.43 4.90
C ARG A 113 -0.89 -17.28 3.80
N VAL A 114 -1.92 -16.47 4.00
CA VAL A 114 -3.10 -16.41 3.12
C VAL A 114 -3.29 -15.08 2.39
N ARG A 115 -2.50 -14.04 2.74
CA ARG A 115 -2.63 -12.68 2.18
C ARG A 115 -2.42 -12.63 0.67
N ASP A 116 -1.44 -13.36 0.14
CA ASP A 116 -1.04 -13.25 -1.26
C ASP A 116 -1.96 -14.12 -2.16
N PRO A 117 -2.46 -13.60 -3.29
CA PRO A 117 -3.27 -14.39 -4.22
C PRO A 117 -2.43 -15.50 -4.87
N ALA A 118 -3.09 -16.52 -5.42
CA ALA A 118 -2.40 -17.54 -6.20
C ALA A 118 -1.61 -16.88 -7.34
N LYS A 119 -0.35 -17.32 -7.57
CA LYS A 119 0.61 -16.66 -8.48
C LYS A 119 0.04 -16.35 -9.89
N ARG A 120 -0.82 -17.23 -10.42
CA ARG A 120 -1.49 -17.05 -11.72
C ARG A 120 -2.41 -15.81 -11.79
N PHE A 121 -2.83 -15.27 -10.66
CA PHE A 121 -3.65 -14.07 -10.53
C PHE A 121 -2.87 -12.85 -10.03
N ALA A 122 -1.56 -12.99 -9.73
CA ALA A 122 -0.78 -11.91 -9.14
C ALA A 122 -0.52 -10.75 -10.12
N THR A 123 -0.39 -11.05 -11.41
CA THR A 123 -0.07 -10.06 -12.45
C THR A 123 -0.90 -10.30 -13.72
N PRO A 124 -2.21 -10.01 -13.72
CA PRO A 124 -3.02 -10.14 -14.92
C PRO A 124 -2.56 -9.16 -16.02
N PRO A 125 -2.81 -9.47 -17.31
CA PRO A 125 -2.46 -8.56 -18.40
C PRO A 125 -3.03 -7.15 -18.22
N GLY A 126 -2.17 -6.13 -18.40
CA GLY A 126 -2.55 -4.72 -18.24
C GLY A 126 -2.58 -4.21 -16.79
N PHE A 127 -2.24 -5.04 -15.80
CA PHE A 127 -2.26 -4.65 -14.38
C PHE A 127 -1.15 -3.67 -13.99
N ASN A 128 0.04 -3.82 -14.56
CA ASN A 128 1.16 -2.90 -14.38
C ASN A 128 1.58 -2.33 -15.72
N SER A 129 1.98 -1.06 -15.73
CA SER A 129 2.75 -0.51 -16.85
C SER A 129 4.15 -1.14 -16.89
N ALA A 130 4.83 -0.98 -18.03
CA ALA A 130 6.23 -1.39 -18.15
C ALA A 130 7.15 -0.65 -17.17
N GLU A 131 6.88 0.63 -16.91
CA GLU A 131 7.66 1.46 -15.99
C GLU A 131 7.51 0.99 -14.53
N SER A 132 6.28 0.77 -14.08
CA SER A 132 6.00 0.24 -12.75
C SER A 132 6.59 -1.17 -12.56
N LEU A 133 6.53 -2.03 -13.59
CA LEU A 133 7.15 -3.35 -13.52
C LEU A 133 8.68 -3.27 -13.41
N SER A 134 9.32 -2.38 -14.18
CA SER A 134 10.77 -2.14 -14.09
C SER A 134 11.16 -1.61 -12.71
N GLY A 135 10.40 -0.66 -12.17
CA GLY A 135 10.56 -0.14 -10.82
C GLY A 135 10.42 -1.22 -9.74
N MET A 136 9.47 -2.16 -9.90
CA MET A 136 9.31 -3.29 -8.98
C MET A 136 10.52 -4.22 -8.99
N LEU A 137 11.01 -4.58 -10.19
CA LEU A 137 12.15 -5.47 -10.35
C LEU A 137 13.47 -4.87 -9.86
N THR A 138 13.59 -3.55 -9.84
CA THR A 138 14.82 -2.87 -9.40
C THR A 138 14.82 -2.57 -7.90
N ARG A 139 13.69 -2.16 -7.32
CA ARG A 139 13.58 -1.79 -5.89
C ARG A 139 13.47 -2.98 -4.95
N VAL A 140 12.92 -4.11 -5.40
CA VAL A 140 12.63 -5.28 -4.55
C VAL A 140 13.58 -6.45 -4.88
N ASN A 141 14.88 -6.26 -4.65
CA ASN A 141 15.92 -7.25 -4.97
C ASN A 141 16.81 -7.68 -3.78
N ASP A 142 16.46 -7.31 -2.55
CA ASP A 142 17.19 -7.80 -1.37
C ASP A 142 16.95 -9.31 -1.15
N PRO A 143 17.99 -10.17 -1.26
CA PRO A 143 17.85 -11.61 -1.08
C PRO A 143 17.33 -12.00 0.31
N ALA A 144 17.68 -11.25 1.35
CA ALA A 144 17.24 -11.54 2.72
C ALA A 144 15.74 -11.27 2.88
N ALA A 145 15.25 -10.14 2.37
CA ALA A 145 13.83 -9.81 2.37
C ALA A 145 13.00 -10.82 1.56
N ILE A 146 13.54 -11.33 0.45
CA ILE A 146 12.89 -12.39 -0.34
C ILE A 146 12.77 -13.68 0.45
N GLU A 147 13.81 -14.11 1.17
CA GLU A 147 13.74 -15.33 1.97
C GLU A 147 12.83 -15.18 3.18
N ASP A 148 12.90 -14.06 3.89
CA ASP A 148 11.99 -13.74 5.00
C ASP A 148 10.53 -13.80 4.54
N LYS A 149 10.19 -13.22 3.38
CA LYS A 149 8.85 -13.31 2.79
C LYS A 149 8.43 -14.76 2.55
N LYS A 150 9.31 -15.62 2.02
CA LYS A 150 8.97 -17.03 1.80
C LYS A 150 8.73 -17.77 3.10
N ARG A 151 9.57 -17.56 4.13
CA ARG A 151 9.39 -18.15 5.46
C ARG A 151 8.08 -17.70 6.10
N ALA A 152 7.74 -16.41 5.96
CA ALA A 152 6.47 -15.84 6.41
C ALA A 152 5.27 -16.55 5.78
N THR A 153 5.27 -16.73 4.46
CA THR A 153 4.19 -17.40 3.71
C THR A 153 4.10 -18.90 4.01
N ARG A 154 5.21 -19.55 4.38
CA ARG A 154 5.21 -20.95 4.85
C ARG A 154 4.78 -21.10 6.31
N GLY A 155 4.77 -20.01 7.08
CA GLY A 155 4.46 -20.04 8.52
C GLY A 155 5.59 -20.58 9.38
N GLU A 156 6.84 -20.39 8.94
CA GLU A 156 8.07 -20.89 9.57
C GLU A 156 8.78 -19.84 10.43
N MET A 157 8.13 -18.69 10.66
CA MET A 157 8.64 -17.63 11.52
C MET A 157 7.99 -17.72 12.89
N SER A 158 8.78 -17.47 13.93
CA SER A 158 8.26 -17.20 15.28
C SER A 158 7.51 -15.86 15.33
N PHE A 159 6.77 -15.61 16.41
CA PHE A 159 6.09 -14.33 16.62
C PHE A 159 7.06 -13.14 16.56
N TRP A 160 8.19 -13.26 17.26
CA TRP A 160 9.21 -12.21 17.31
C TRP A 160 9.99 -12.05 16.01
N GLU A 161 10.11 -13.12 15.21
CA GLU A 161 10.60 -12.97 13.85
C GLU A 161 9.61 -12.22 12.97
N TYR A 162 8.29 -12.37 13.15
CA TYR A 162 7.33 -11.51 12.45
C TYR A 162 7.48 -10.05 12.88
N ASP A 163 7.64 -9.78 14.18
CA ASP A 163 7.85 -8.43 14.70
C ASP A 163 9.15 -7.76 14.18
N GLU A 164 10.32 -8.39 14.36
CA GLU A 164 11.62 -7.81 13.97
C GLU A 164 11.79 -7.64 12.45
N LYS A 165 11.12 -8.50 11.69
CA LYS A 165 11.32 -8.60 10.24
C LYS A 165 10.20 -7.98 9.44
N GLY A 166 9.02 -7.79 10.06
CA GLY A 166 7.96 -7.04 9.42
C GLY A 166 6.57 -7.06 9.98
#